data_AF-A0A843I0Q1-F1
#
_entry.id   AF-A0A843I0Q1-F1
#
_cell.length_a   1.000
_cell.length_b   1.000
_cell.length_c   1.000
_cell.angle_alpha   90.00
_cell.angle_beta   90.00
_cell.angle_gamma   90.00
#
_symmetry.space_group_name_H-M   'P 1'
#
loop_
_entity.id
_entity.type
_entity.pdbx_description
1 polymer ?
#
loop_
_entity_poly.entity_id
_entity_poly.type
_entity_poly.pdbx_seq_one_letter_code
_entity_poly.pdbx_strand_id
1 'polypeptide(L)'
;MIYTSFYDSEKLDKAIDDGRFIVSISRSEPRWLEVDQKIWELAPTKELFKNSKLTNDLWEKEYHKQLDSKKEIILQILHELDKKDAILCCWCEDYATCHRHFLSNWAKKHKIKVEEL
;
A
#
# COMPACT_ATOMS: atom_id res chain seq x y z
N MET A 1 13.22 5.73 0.52
CA MET A 1 12.62 4.92 -0.56
C MET A 1 11.26 4.43 -0.07
N ILE A 2 10.36 3.97 -0.94
CA ILE A 2 9.11 3.35 -0.51
C ILE A 2 9.12 1.90 -0.94
N TYR A 3 8.83 1.01 -0.01
CA TYR A 3 8.61 -0.40 -0.31
C TYR A 3 7.22 -0.85 0.13
N THR A 4 6.79 -2.01 -0.34
CA THR A 4 5.56 -2.68 0.07
C THR A 4 5.85 -4.07 0.61
N SER A 5 5.04 -4.56 1.54
CA SER A 5 5.15 -5.94 2.03
C SER A 5 3.84 -6.53 2.54
N PHE A 6 3.73 -7.85 2.48
CA PHE A 6 2.67 -8.59 3.14
C PHE A 6 2.97 -8.64 4.64
N TYR A 7 1.92 -8.52 5.46
CA TYR A 7 2.06 -8.46 6.92
C TYR A 7 2.78 -9.63 7.57
N ASP A 8 2.73 -10.82 6.96
CA ASP A 8 3.28 -12.05 7.54
C ASP A 8 4.39 -12.59 6.64
N SER A 9 5.30 -11.70 6.21
CA SER A 9 6.46 -12.06 5.41
C SER A 9 7.75 -11.91 6.20
N GLU A 10 8.65 -12.87 6.06
CA GLU A 10 9.98 -12.83 6.70
C GLU A 10 10.79 -11.59 6.32
N LYS A 11 10.53 -11.02 5.14
CA LYS A 11 11.16 -9.78 4.67
C LYS A 11 10.68 -8.57 5.47
N LEU A 12 9.41 -8.57 5.90
CA LEU A 12 8.88 -7.54 6.77
C LEU A 12 9.51 -7.64 8.16
N ASP A 13 9.65 -8.85 8.72
CA ASP A 13 10.30 -9.06 10.02
C ASP A 13 11.72 -8.48 10.03
N LYS A 14 12.50 -8.78 8.98
CA LYS A 14 13.83 -8.19 8.81
C LYS A 14 13.78 -6.66 8.70
N ALA A 15 12.83 -6.10 7.96
CA ALA A 15 12.69 -4.66 7.84
C ALA A 15 12.36 -3.99 9.17
N ILE A 16 11.58 -4.65 10.03
CA ILE A 16 11.28 -4.20 11.39
C ILE A 16 12.54 -4.25 12.25
N ASP A 17 13.31 -5.34 12.20
CA ASP A 17 14.59 -5.46 12.92
C ASP A 17 15.60 -4.38 12.50
N ASP A 18 15.59 -4.00 11.23
CA ASP A 18 16.41 -2.92 10.66
C ASP A 18 15.89 -1.51 11.05
N GLY A 19 14.78 -1.42 11.78
CA GLY A 19 14.20 -0.16 12.26
C GLY A 19 13.50 0.67 11.17
N ARG A 20 13.00 0.02 10.11
CA ARG A 20 12.28 0.73 9.04
C ARG A 20 10.91 1.22 9.48
N PHE A 21 10.45 2.29 8.85
CA PHE A 21 9.17 2.92 9.18
C PHE A 21 7.98 2.14 8.60
N ILE A 22 7.17 1.51 9.45
CA ILE A 22 6.11 0.59 9.06
C ILE A 22 4.76 1.32 8.97
N VAL A 23 4.09 1.17 7.82
CA VAL A 23 2.84 1.87 7.54
C VAL A 23 1.76 0.87 7.13
N SER A 24 0.63 0.88 7.84
CA SER A 24 -0.56 0.16 7.40
C SER A 24 -1.27 0.93 6.28
N ILE A 25 -1.52 0.26 5.16
CA ILE A 25 -2.39 0.74 4.06
C ILE A 25 -3.61 -0.17 3.86
N SER A 26 -3.99 -0.94 4.88
CA SER A 26 -5.19 -1.76 4.91
C SER A 26 -6.24 -1.21 5.87
N ARG A 27 -7.47 -1.74 5.78
CA ARG A 27 -8.57 -1.36 6.69
C ARG A 27 -8.47 -1.97 8.08
N SER A 28 -7.57 -2.94 8.25
CA SER A 28 -7.23 -3.60 9.50
C SER A 28 -5.76 -3.97 9.47
N GLU A 29 -5.15 -4.06 10.63
CA GLU A 29 -3.77 -4.49 10.84
C GLU A 29 -3.71 -5.71 11.79
N PRO A 30 -2.63 -6.50 11.75
CA PRO A 30 -2.43 -7.58 12.69
C PRO A 30 -2.30 -7.06 14.12
N ARG A 31 -2.83 -7.81 15.08
CA ARG A 31 -2.72 -7.44 16.51
C ARG A 31 -1.31 -7.61 17.07
N TRP A 32 -0.49 -8.42 16.42
CA TRP A 32 0.88 -8.72 16.82
C TRP A 32 1.90 -7.73 16.26
N LEU A 33 1.49 -6.88 15.32
CA LEU A 33 2.38 -5.95 14.64
C LEU A 33 2.09 -4.52 15.10
N GLU A 34 3.11 -3.86 15.64
CA GLU A 34 3.10 -2.42 15.83
C GLU A 34 3.41 -1.73 14.50
N VAL A 35 2.63 -0.69 14.17
CA VAL A 35 2.84 0.12 12.97
C VAL A 35 3.04 1.57 13.38
N ASP A 36 4.01 2.24 12.78
CA ASP A 36 4.29 3.65 13.06
C ASP A 36 3.17 4.57 12.58
N GLN A 37 2.48 4.18 11.50
CA GLN A 37 1.41 4.98 10.92
C GLN A 37 0.34 4.13 10.23
N LYS A 38 -0.89 4.65 10.18
CA LYS A 38 -2.00 4.11 9.39
C LYS A 38 -2.46 5.15 8.38
N ILE A 39 -2.56 4.77 7.11
CA ILE A 39 -2.94 5.68 6.03
C ILE A 39 -4.12 5.10 5.27
N TRP A 40 -5.32 5.51 5.67
CA TRP A 40 -6.57 4.98 5.13
C TRP A 40 -6.90 5.51 3.74
N GLU A 41 -6.25 6.59 3.30
CA GLU A 41 -6.32 7.14 1.95
C GLU A 41 -5.79 6.16 0.90
N LEU A 42 -4.76 5.40 1.27
CA LEU A 42 -4.17 4.34 0.45
C LEU A 42 -4.91 3.01 0.60
N ALA A 43 -5.74 2.86 1.63
CA ALA A 43 -6.56 1.67 1.80
C ALA A 43 -7.72 1.65 0.79
N PRO A 44 -7.95 0.53 0.09
CA PRO A 44 -9.10 0.42 -0.81
C PRO A 44 -10.42 0.68 -0.05
N THR A 45 -11.39 1.30 -0.72
CA THR A 45 -12.69 1.55 -0.11
C THR A 45 -13.41 0.25 0.24
N LYS A 46 -14.34 0.31 1.21
CA LYS A 46 -15.18 -0.84 1.56
C LYS A 46 -16.01 -1.33 0.36
N GLU A 47 -16.36 -0.43 -0.56
CA GLU A 47 -17.12 -0.76 -1.77
C GLU A 47 -16.28 -1.60 -2.73
N LEU A 48 -15.00 -1.26 -2.92
CA LEU A 48 -14.06 -2.04 -3.73
C LEU A 48 -13.89 -3.47 -3.19
N PHE A 49 -13.84 -3.65 -1.87
CA PHE A 49 -13.76 -4.97 -1.25
C PHE A 49 -15.06 -5.78 -1.37
N LYS A 50 -16.22 -5.12 -1.34
CA LYS A 50 -17.53 -5.79 -1.42
C LYS A 50 -17.89 -6.26 -2.82
N ASN A 51 -17.24 -5.71 -3.84
CA ASN A 51 -17.58 -6.01 -5.22
C ASN A 51 -16.83 -7.26 -5.72
N SER A 52 -17.24 -8.43 -5.22
CA SER A 52 -16.61 -9.74 -5.49
C SER A 52 -16.70 -10.21 -6.95
N LYS A 53 -17.27 -9.40 -7.85
CA LYS A 53 -17.45 -9.70 -9.27
C LYS A 53 -16.50 -8.93 -10.18
N LEU A 54 -15.68 -8.03 -9.63
CA LEU A 54 -14.69 -7.30 -10.43
C LEU A 54 -13.56 -8.25 -10.83
N THR A 55 -13.21 -8.23 -12.12
CA THR A 55 -11.94 -8.78 -12.58
C THR A 55 -10.78 -7.94 -12.02
N ASN A 56 -9.57 -8.49 -12.02
CA ASN A 56 -8.37 -7.80 -11.54
C ASN A 56 -8.18 -6.43 -12.21
N ASP A 57 -8.35 -6.37 -13.53
CA ASP A 57 -8.21 -5.12 -14.32
C ASP A 57 -9.25 -4.06 -13.94
N LEU A 58 -10.51 -4.48 -13.73
CA LEU A 58 -11.56 -3.55 -13.31
C LEU A 58 -11.30 -3.06 -11.88
N TRP A 59 -10.78 -3.94 -11.02
CA TRP A 59 -10.40 -3.59 -9.66
C TRP A 59 -9.27 -2.57 -9.64
N GLU A 60 -8.19 -2.79 -10.41
CA GLU A 60 -7.08 -1.83 -10.56
C GLU A 60 -7.60 -0.48 -11.04
N LYS A 61 -8.47 -0.46 -12.06
CA LYS A 61 -9.05 0.76 -12.61
C LYS A 61 -9.84 1.55 -11.57
N GLU A 62 -10.72 0.90 -10.81
CA GLU A 62 -11.51 1.58 -9.78
C GLU A 62 -10.63 2.05 -8.60
N TYR A 63 -9.60 1.28 -8.25
CA TYR A 63 -8.62 1.71 -7.25
C TYR A 63 -7.80 2.91 -7.74
N HIS A 64 -7.35 2.95 -8.99
CA HIS A 64 -6.66 4.14 -9.55
C HIS A 64 -7.58 5.36 -9.57
N LYS A 65 -8.87 5.20 -9.89
CA LYS A 65 -9.84 6.31 -9.77
C LYS A 65 -9.96 6.83 -8.34
N GLN A 66 -9.96 5.94 -7.34
CA GLN A 66 -9.92 6.34 -5.94
C GLN A 66 -8.67 7.19 -5.67
N LEU A 67 -7.49 6.74 -6.13
CA LEU A 67 -6.25 7.49 -5.93
C LEU A 67 -6.29 8.85 -6.64
N ASP A 68 -6.76 8.89 -7.89
CA ASP A 68 -6.88 10.12 -8.68
C ASP A 68 -7.81 11.15 -8.01
N SER A 69 -8.91 10.71 -7.39
CA SER A 69 -9.85 11.59 -6.68
C SER A 69 -9.22 12.34 -5.50
N LYS A 70 -8.09 11.84 -4.98
CA LYS A 70 -7.33 12.42 -3.85
C LYS A 70 -5.85 12.62 -4.21
N LYS A 71 -5.55 12.77 -5.50
CA LYS A 71 -4.20 12.72 -6.05
C LYS A 71 -3.20 13.59 -5.29
N GLU A 72 -3.50 14.86 -5.09
CA GLU A 72 -2.55 15.81 -4.48
C GLU A 72 -2.18 15.39 -3.04
N ILE A 73 -3.15 14.94 -2.26
CA ILE A 73 -2.93 14.45 -0.89
C ILE A 73 -2.11 13.16 -0.90
N ILE A 74 -2.42 12.22 -1.82
CA ILE A 74 -1.68 10.96 -1.94
C ILE A 74 -0.24 11.22 -2.36
N LEU A 75 0.01 12.12 -3.31
CA LEU A 75 1.37 12.47 -3.72
C LEU A 75 2.16 13.10 -2.56
N GLN A 76 1.54 14.00 -1.79
CA GLN A 76 2.17 14.55 -0.58
C GLN A 76 2.52 13.44 0.43
N ILE A 77 1.59 12.53 0.69
CA ILE A 77 1.80 11.37 1.56
C ILE A 77 3.00 10.56 1.07
N LEU A 78 3.02 10.16 -0.20
CA LEU A 78 4.09 9.35 -0.75
C LEU A 78 5.45 10.07 -0.67
N HIS A 79 5.51 11.38 -0.95
CA HIS A 79 6.74 12.15 -0.79
C HIS A 79 7.26 12.20 0.65
N GLU A 80 6.37 12.27 1.65
CA GLU A 80 6.78 12.21 3.05
C GLU A 80 7.24 10.81 3.46
N LEU A 81 6.59 9.75 2.95
CA LEU A 81 6.98 8.38 3.22
C LEU A 81 8.31 8.00 2.57
N ASP A 82 8.62 8.55 1.39
CA ASP A 82 9.88 8.31 0.70
C ASP A 82 11.09 8.78 1.54
N LYS A 83 10.93 9.90 2.27
CA LYS A 83 11.96 10.43 3.19
C LYS A 83 12.19 9.55 4.42
N LYS A 84 11.23 8.68 4.77
CA LYS A 84 11.26 7.83 5.97
C LYS A 84 11.71 6.39 5.71
N ASP A 85 12.04 6.07 4.47
CA ASP A 85 12.31 4.69 4.05
C ASP A 85 11.17 3.70 4.41
N ALA A 86 9.93 4.12 4.12
CA ALA A 86 8.74 3.46 4.64
C ALA A 86 8.39 2.12 3.94
N ILE A 87 7.83 1.18 4.71
CA ILE A 87 7.24 -0.07 4.23
C ILE A 87 5.71 0.01 4.33
N LEU A 88 5.02 -0.10 3.20
CA LEU A 88 3.57 -0.09 3.11
C LEU A 88 3.02 -1.52 3.18
N CYS A 89 2.29 -1.83 4.25
CA CYS A 89 1.86 -3.18 4.57
C CYS A 89 0.36 -3.41 4.35
N CYS A 90 0.01 -4.64 3.92
CA CYS A 90 -1.37 -5.11 3.86
C CYS A 90 -1.48 -6.65 4.02
N TRP A 91 -2.72 -7.16 4.06
CA TRP A 91 -3.04 -8.59 4.24
C TRP A 91 -2.95 -9.48 3.00
N CYS A 92 -2.79 -8.91 1.81
CA CYS A 92 -2.85 -9.69 0.58
C CYS A 92 -1.46 -10.21 0.24
N GLU A 93 -1.28 -11.53 0.36
CA GLU A 93 -0.04 -12.25 0.10
C GLU A 93 0.36 -12.20 -1.39
N ASP A 94 -0.59 -12.47 -2.29
CA ASP A 94 -0.35 -12.39 -3.74
C ASP A 94 -0.20 -10.94 -4.21
N TYR A 95 1.05 -10.51 -4.40
CA TYR A 95 1.36 -9.17 -4.85
C TYR A 95 0.70 -8.83 -6.20
N ALA A 96 0.61 -9.75 -7.15
CA ALA A 96 0.15 -9.45 -8.53
C ALA A 96 -1.31 -9.00 -8.61
N THR A 97 -2.14 -9.41 -7.64
CA THR A 97 -3.55 -9.04 -7.53
C THR A 97 -3.82 -8.04 -6.41
N CYS A 98 -2.76 -7.58 -5.74
CA CYS A 98 -2.85 -6.72 -4.58
C CYS A 98 -2.92 -5.23 -4.96
N HIS A 99 -3.65 -4.45 -4.15
CA HIS A 99 -3.61 -2.98 -4.22
C HIS A 99 -2.21 -2.38 -4.01
N ARG A 100 -1.28 -3.10 -3.40
CA ARG A 100 0.15 -2.71 -3.30
C ARG A 100 0.80 -2.65 -4.68
N HIS A 101 0.55 -3.65 -5.52
CA HIS A 101 1.00 -3.66 -6.91
C HIS A 101 0.33 -2.55 -7.73
N PHE A 102 -0.99 -2.40 -7.60
CA PHE A 102 -1.71 -1.34 -8.30
C PHE A 102 -1.26 0.06 -7.86
N LEU A 103 -0.97 0.25 -6.56
CA LEU A 103 -0.40 1.49 -6.04
C LEU A 103 0.98 1.75 -6.65
N SER A 104 1.84 0.74 -6.75
CA SER A 104 3.15 0.85 -7.42
C SER A 104 2.99 1.30 -8.87
N ASN A 105 2.09 0.67 -9.63
CA ASN A 105 1.80 1.04 -11.02
C ASN A 105 1.29 2.49 -11.14
N TRP A 106 0.41 2.92 -10.22
CA TRP A 106 -0.11 4.29 -10.19
C TRP A 106 1.00 5.30 -9.83
N ALA A 107 1.77 5.04 -8.77
CA ALA A 107 2.85 5.90 -8.30
C ALA A 107 3.95 6.08 -9.37
N LYS A 108 4.26 5.02 -10.12
CA LYS A 108 5.21 5.07 -11.23
C LYS A 108 4.82 6.07 -12.32
N LYS A 109 3.52 6.21 -12.62
CA LYS A 109 3.01 7.24 -13.56
C LYS A 109 3.29 8.66 -13.08
N HIS A 110 3.48 8.84 -11.78
CA HIS A 110 3.82 10.10 -11.12
C HIS A 110 5.31 10.22 -10.75
N LYS A 111 6.17 9.36 -11.30
CA LYS A 111 7.62 9.34 -11.06
C LYS A 111 8.01 9.07 -9.61
N ILE A 112 7.14 8.43 -8.83
CA ILE A 112 7.42 7.95 -7.49
C ILE A 112 7.69 6.45 -7.57
N LYS A 113 8.79 6.00 -6.97
CA LYS A 113 9.19 4.59 -6.96
C LYS A 113 8.63 3.91 -5.71
N VAL A 114 7.85 2.86 -5.91
CA VAL A 114 7.31 1.98 -4.86
C VAL A 114 7.58 0.55 -5.29
N GLU A 115 8.32 -0.22 -4.50
CA GLU A 115 8.76 -1.57 -4.86
C GLU A 115 8.34 -2.62 -3.82
N GLU A 116 8.02 -3.83 -4.25
CA GLU A 116 7.83 -4.94 -3.31
C GLU A 116 9.18 -5.37 -2.72
N LEU A 117 9.22 -5.65 -1.41
CA LEU A 117 10.38 -6.25 -0.76
C LEU A 117 10.71 -7.63 -1.35
#